data_AF-A5DZ69-F1
#
_entry.id   AF-A5DZ69-F1
#
_cell.length_a   1.000
_cell.length_b   1.000
_cell.length_c   1.000
_cell.angle_alpha   90.00
_cell.angle_beta   90.00
_cell.angle_gamma   90.00
#
_symmetry.space_group_name_H-M   'P 1'
#
loop_
_entity.id
_entity.type
_entity.pdbx_description
1 polymer ?
#
loop_
_entity_poly.entity_id
_entity_poly.type
_entity_poly.pdbx_seq_one_letter_code
_entity_poly.pdbx_strand_id
1 'polypeptide(L)'
;MIELVGLVHNASRDTIVMAWDIYNNWEQAGQPAHDSSTFRMAQEFRKTFSRRDVKIHFMGLWDSINSIGFLWDHNFPYTIRSCNVRHIRHAVSIDERRSKYKPQLFDGSMNNNCCTSEDVILECSSGTSQNSQTSFSTYNRLVSLSPSLTSIGGYLRRRFLGSRPGFREPPLENNKNDVVEVFFPGDHADIGGGWATSTDGDGDDYTDGGTVNGQSLSNVSLRWMLAQAVKHGVNFRQGALREWSLKFPSFFSMTAKNHDALSLLSQTKTMPAEVKIDNKGPLLPSNPINGFAGRSEESLAHLWFWWVLECLPVFYKCKDQNSYWRRAYEPNLGHQRVLPIDCVLHWSFFYRLHYISDYCPKNVTEEAFPDQFLHLLVDFKVFKFNELKNYAKDITLEKIKHDWESSIWKKIPDELAEISSDFATL
;
A
#
# COMPACT_ATOMS: atom_id res chain seq x y z
N MET A 1 16.08 2.07 6.83
CA MET A 1 16.98 2.91 7.67
C MET A 1 17.35 2.24 9.01
N ILE A 2 16.39 1.97 9.91
CA ILE A 2 16.68 1.36 11.23
C ILE A 2 17.48 0.05 11.11
N GLU A 3 17.16 -0.79 10.12
CA GLU A 3 17.91 -2.03 9.87
C GLU A 3 19.40 -1.80 9.55
N LEU A 4 19.73 -0.71 8.87
CA LEU A 4 21.10 -0.40 8.45
C LEU A 4 21.87 0.38 9.53
N VAL A 5 21.34 1.54 9.97
CA VAL A 5 22.04 2.47 10.88
C VAL A 5 21.65 2.31 12.35
N GLY A 6 20.62 1.50 12.65
CA GLY A 6 20.10 1.29 14.00
C GLY A 6 19.16 2.38 14.51
N LEU A 7 18.62 2.17 15.71
CA LEU A 7 17.82 3.15 16.44
C LEU A 7 18.74 3.96 17.36
N VAL A 8 18.93 5.24 17.03
CA VAL A 8 19.84 6.15 17.75
C VAL A 8 19.40 6.33 19.20
N HIS A 9 20.38 6.38 20.12
CA HIS A 9 20.10 6.67 21.53
C HIS A 9 19.52 8.08 21.72
N ASN A 10 18.63 8.22 22.71
CA ASN A 10 18.01 9.51 23.01
C ASN A 10 19.03 10.61 23.36
N ALA A 11 20.16 10.23 23.98
CA ALA A 11 21.26 11.13 24.31
C ALA A 11 22.09 11.57 23.09
N SER A 12 21.92 10.92 21.94
CA SER A 12 22.69 11.16 20.72
C SER A 12 21.82 11.71 19.60
N ARG A 13 20.72 12.41 19.92
CA ARG A 13 19.79 12.99 18.92
C ARG A 13 20.49 13.86 17.87
N ASP A 14 21.55 14.57 18.26
CA ASP A 14 22.32 15.41 17.34
C ASP A 14 22.99 14.62 16.21
N THR A 15 23.14 13.30 16.36
CA THR A 15 23.69 12.40 15.34
C THR A 15 22.66 11.91 14.32
N ILE A 16 21.38 12.28 14.45
CA ILE A 16 20.32 11.85 13.52
C ILE A 16 20.60 12.33 12.09
N VAL A 17 21.08 13.57 11.93
CA VAL A 17 21.46 14.12 10.61
C VAL A 17 22.60 13.29 10.00
N MET A 18 23.61 12.97 10.82
CA MET A 18 24.72 12.10 10.38
C MET A 18 24.23 10.70 10.01
N ALA A 19 23.30 10.12 10.77
CA ALA A 19 22.70 8.81 10.47
C ALA A 19 21.99 8.84 9.11
N TRP A 20 21.26 9.92 8.81
CA TRP A 20 20.61 10.14 7.53
C TRP A 20 21.62 10.27 6.39
N ASP A 21 22.67 11.08 6.56
CA ASP A 21 23.70 11.27 5.55
C ASP A 21 24.43 9.96 5.23
N ILE A 22 24.74 9.16 6.25
CA ILE A 22 25.34 7.84 6.06
C ILE A 22 24.40 6.91 5.29
N TYR A 23 23.12 6.87 5.66
CA TYR A 23 22.11 6.08 4.96
C TYR A 23 21.95 6.53 3.49
N ASN A 24 21.87 7.83 3.25
CA ASN A 24 21.73 8.43 1.92
C ASN A 24 22.97 8.18 1.05
N ASN A 25 24.18 8.29 1.61
CA ASN A 25 25.41 7.97 0.89
C ASN A 25 25.50 6.49 0.52
N TRP A 26 25.06 5.59 1.41
CA TRP A 26 24.95 4.16 1.11
C TRP A 26 23.91 3.89 0.01
N GLU A 27 22.77 4.58 0.03
CA GLU A 27 21.74 4.48 -1.00
C GLU A 27 22.25 4.96 -2.36
N GLN A 28 22.86 6.14 -2.42
CA GLN A 28 23.43 6.72 -3.65
C GLN A 28 24.58 5.88 -4.23
N ALA A 29 25.29 5.13 -3.39
CA ALA A 29 26.30 4.17 -3.84
C ALA A 29 25.70 2.92 -4.52
N GLY A 30 24.37 2.82 -4.64
CA GLY A 30 23.68 1.71 -5.27
C GLY A 30 23.49 0.52 -4.33
N GLN A 31 23.32 0.79 -3.02
CA GLN A 31 23.03 -0.22 -2.00
C GLN A 31 24.05 -1.37 -1.99
N PRO A 32 25.35 -1.05 -1.96
CA PRO A 32 26.38 -2.06 -2.07
C PRO A 32 26.26 -3.09 -0.93
N ALA A 33 26.48 -4.36 -1.30
CA ALA A 33 26.58 -5.47 -0.37
C ALA A 33 27.81 -5.33 0.56
N HIS A 34 28.05 -6.34 1.40
CA HIS A 34 29.15 -6.38 2.37
C HIS A 34 30.50 -5.89 1.77
N ASP A 35 31.33 -5.27 2.63
CA ASP A 35 32.69 -4.75 2.35
C ASP A 35 32.84 -3.38 1.66
N SER A 36 31.74 -2.71 1.28
CA SER A 36 31.84 -1.31 0.83
C SER A 36 32.14 -0.33 1.97
N SER A 37 32.81 0.79 1.65
CA SER A 37 33.12 1.85 2.63
C SER A 37 31.87 2.46 3.25
N THR A 38 30.81 2.66 2.46
CA THR A 38 29.52 3.19 2.92
C THR A 38 28.80 2.22 3.85
N PHE A 39 28.82 0.92 3.55
CA PHE A 39 28.28 -0.11 4.45
C PHE A 39 29.05 -0.19 5.76
N ARG A 40 30.39 -0.19 5.72
CA ARG A 40 31.24 -0.18 6.92
C ARG A 40 30.97 1.05 7.80
N MET A 41 30.82 2.22 7.20
CA MET A 41 30.48 3.45 7.92
C MET A 41 29.13 3.33 8.64
N ALA A 42 28.12 2.76 7.98
CA ALA A 42 26.83 2.50 8.61
C ALA A 42 26.92 1.51 9.78
N GLN A 43 27.73 0.45 9.64
CA GLN A 43 27.95 -0.52 10.72
C GLN A 43 28.66 0.09 11.93
N GLU A 44 29.72 0.88 11.71
CA GLU A 44 30.43 1.56 12.81
C GLU A 44 29.55 2.62 13.48
N PHE A 45 28.76 3.36 12.69
CA PHE A 45 27.78 4.29 13.23
C PHE A 45 26.77 3.57 14.12
N ARG A 46 26.17 2.48 13.62
CA ARG A 46 25.21 1.67 14.38
C ARG A 46 25.82 1.14 15.67
N LYS A 47 27.05 0.64 15.63
CA LYS A 47 27.76 0.10 16.80
C LYS A 47 28.02 1.16 17.87
N THR A 48 28.24 2.41 17.46
CA THR A 48 28.67 3.51 18.34
C THR A 48 27.48 4.28 18.91
N PHE A 49 26.49 4.61 18.08
CA PHE A 49 25.43 5.58 18.41
C PHE A 49 24.03 4.98 18.54
N SER A 50 23.86 3.71 18.16
CA SER A 50 22.55 3.06 18.13
C SER A 50 22.40 1.95 19.16
N ARG A 51 21.16 1.71 19.56
CA ARG A 51 20.77 0.59 20.42
C ARG A 51 21.06 -0.73 19.72
N ARG A 52 21.52 -1.72 20.50
CA ARG A 52 21.73 -3.10 20.04
C ARG A 52 20.40 -3.85 19.93
N ASP A 53 20.34 -4.76 18.97
CA ASP A 53 19.28 -5.77 18.82
C ASP A 53 17.84 -5.23 18.79
N VAL A 54 17.65 -4.05 18.19
CA VAL A 54 16.32 -3.46 18.02
C VAL A 54 15.55 -4.22 16.96
N LYS A 55 14.44 -4.82 17.38
CA LYS A 55 13.42 -5.41 16.52
C LYS A 55 12.13 -4.61 16.66
N ILE A 56 11.49 -4.35 15.53
CA ILE A 56 10.16 -3.74 15.46
C ILE A 56 9.15 -4.88 15.65
N HIS A 57 8.33 -4.79 16.68
CA HIS A 57 7.37 -5.84 17.00
C HIS A 57 6.20 -5.88 16.01
N PHE A 58 5.59 -4.72 15.73
CA PHE A 58 4.46 -4.60 14.80
C PHE A 58 4.63 -3.35 13.93
N MET A 59 4.35 -3.48 12.64
CA MET A 59 4.36 -2.39 11.67
C MET A 59 3.05 -2.41 10.89
N GLY A 60 2.22 -1.39 11.13
CA GLY A 60 1.02 -1.12 10.35
C GLY A 60 1.32 -0.12 9.25
N LEU A 61 0.94 -0.45 8.01
CA LEU A 61 1.15 0.36 6.83
C LEU A 61 -0.19 0.59 6.13
N TRP A 62 -0.37 1.80 5.61
CA TRP A 62 -1.50 2.16 4.77
C TRP A 62 -0.97 2.65 3.43
N ASP A 63 -1.45 1.99 2.39
CA ASP A 63 -1.25 2.29 0.97
C ASP A 63 0.12 2.88 0.64
N SER A 64 1.20 2.20 1.07
CA SER A 64 2.57 2.62 0.78
C SER A 64 2.76 2.80 -0.72
N ILE A 65 3.20 3.99 -1.13
CA ILE A 65 3.44 4.32 -2.54
C ILE A 65 4.93 4.47 -2.80
N ASN A 66 5.35 4.09 -4.00
CA ASN A 66 6.69 4.38 -4.48
C ASN A 66 6.67 5.60 -5.40
N SER A 67 6.66 6.80 -4.82
CA SER A 67 6.62 8.07 -5.56
C SER A 67 7.90 8.89 -5.43
N ILE A 68 9.06 8.26 -5.25
CA ILE A 68 10.32 9.00 -5.14
C ILE A 68 10.89 9.23 -6.54
N GLY A 69 10.62 10.44 -7.07
CA GLY A 69 11.22 10.99 -8.29
C GLY A 69 10.22 11.65 -9.25
N PHE A 70 10.60 12.80 -9.82
CA PHE A 70 9.76 13.53 -10.79
C PHE A 70 9.63 12.75 -12.11
N LEU A 71 10.72 12.14 -12.58
CA LEU A 71 10.82 11.41 -13.87
C LEU A 71 11.26 9.94 -13.75
N TRP A 72 11.62 9.46 -12.56
CA TRP A 72 12.24 8.14 -12.38
C TRP A 72 11.69 7.48 -11.10
N ASP A 73 11.31 6.21 -11.19
CA ASP A 73 10.92 5.42 -10.02
C ASP A 73 12.20 4.92 -9.30
N HIS A 74 12.34 5.23 -8.02
CA HIS A 74 13.43 4.76 -7.16
C HIS A 74 12.92 3.65 -6.23
N ASN A 75 13.33 2.39 -6.45
CA ASN A 75 13.01 1.30 -5.53
C ASN A 75 14.01 1.26 -4.37
N PHE A 76 13.51 1.29 -3.14
CA PHE A 76 14.31 1.11 -1.92
C PHE A 76 14.20 -0.36 -1.46
N PRO A 77 15.31 -1.13 -1.38
CA PRO A 77 15.27 -2.56 -1.07
C PRO A 77 14.78 -2.84 0.36
N TYR A 78 15.00 -1.89 1.28
CA TYR A 78 14.52 -1.96 2.66
C TYR A 78 13.08 -1.45 2.84
N THR A 79 12.38 -1.08 1.76
CA THR A 79 10.94 -0.76 1.79
C THR A 79 10.09 -1.88 1.21
N ILE A 80 10.72 -2.94 0.67
CA ILE A 80 10.05 -4.10 0.06
C ILE A 80 10.37 -5.41 0.78
N ARG A 81 11.44 -5.40 1.60
CA ARG A 81 11.86 -6.50 2.48
C ARG A 81 12.40 -5.88 3.77
N SER A 82 12.08 -6.48 4.92
CA SER A 82 12.56 -6.04 6.23
C SER A 82 12.80 -7.25 7.11
N CYS A 83 14.04 -7.48 7.57
CA CYS A 83 14.34 -8.58 8.50
C CYS A 83 14.28 -8.14 9.98
N ASN A 84 14.02 -6.85 10.20
CA ASN A 84 13.98 -6.24 11.53
C ASN A 84 12.55 -6.02 12.06
N VAL A 85 11.52 -6.45 11.32
CA VAL A 85 10.12 -6.36 11.73
C VAL A 85 9.53 -7.75 11.88
N ARG A 86 8.81 -8.00 12.99
CA ARG A 86 8.22 -9.31 13.28
C ARG A 86 6.87 -9.51 12.60
N HIS A 87 5.98 -8.53 12.70
CA HIS A 87 4.64 -8.56 12.12
C HIS A 87 4.39 -7.33 11.26
N ILE A 88 4.12 -7.52 9.97
CA ILE A 88 3.80 -6.45 9.01
C ILE A 88 2.35 -6.63 8.56
N ARG A 89 1.58 -5.55 8.65
CA ARG A 89 0.20 -5.49 8.16
C ARG A 89 0.07 -4.30 7.25
N HIS A 90 -0.37 -4.52 6.02
CA HIS A 90 -0.46 -3.48 5.02
C HIS A 90 -1.86 -3.44 4.42
N ALA A 91 -2.57 -2.34 4.66
CA ALA A 91 -3.84 -2.04 4.00
C ALA A 91 -3.55 -1.34 2.66
N VAL A 92 -4.07 -1.86 1.55
CA VAL A 92 -3.80 -1.38 0.19
C VAL A 92 -5.10 -0.92 -0.47
N SER A 93 -5.05 0.20 -1.21
CA SER A 93 -6.20 0.73 -1.95
C SER A 93 -6.47 -0.04 -3.24
N ILE A 94 -7.74 -0.39 -3.47
CA ILE A 94 -8.26 -0.97 -4.73
C ILE A 94 -8.52 0.12 -5.77
N ASP A 95 -9.06 1.27 -5.34
CA ASP A 95 -9.71 2.24 -6.24
C ASP A 95 -8.84 3.46 -6.58
N GLU A 96 -7.62 3.56 -6.05
CA GLU A 96 -6.67 4.61 -6.43
C GLU A 96 -6.22 4.47 -7.90
N ARG A 97 -6.21 5.60 -8.62
CA ARG A 97 -5.96 5.63 -10.07
C ARG A 97 -4.83 6.56 -10.49
N ARG A 98 -4.27 7.36 -9.57
CA ARG A 98 -3.19 8.30 -9.88
C ARG A 98 -1.92 7.52 -10.19
N SER A 99 -1.33 7.83 -11.33
CA SER A 99 -0.09 7.25 -11.89
C SER A 99 1.12 7.29 -10.95
N LYS A 100 1.19 8.31 -10.10
CA LYS A 100 2.25 8.47 -9.09
C LYS A 100 1.98 7.71 -7.79
N TYR A 101 0.76 7.19 -7.60
CA TYR A 101 0.35 6.40 -6.44
C TYR A 101 0.35 4.92 -6.80
N LYS A 102 1.46 4.42 -7.36
CA LYS A 102 1.63 2.97 -7.56
C LYS A 102 1.89 2.32 -6.20
N PRO A 103 1.15 1.25 -5.85
CA PRO A 103 1.32 0.58 -4.58
C PRO A 103 2.70 -0.08 -4.52
N GLN A 104 3.38 0.09 -3.40
CA GLN A 104 4.61 -0.59 -3.07
C GLN A 104 4.28 -1.79 -2.19
N LEU A 105 4.10 -2.94 -2.83
CA LEU A 105 3.87 -4.20 -2.14
C LEU A 105 5.20 -4.81 -1.65
N PHE A 106 5.10 -5.70 -0.67
CA PHE A 106 6.19 -6.57 -0.22
C PHE A 106 6.39 -7.72 -1.20
N ASP A 107 7.63 -8.17 -1.35
CA ASP A 107 7.95 -9.30 -2.22
C ASP A 107 7.55 -10.63 -1.55
N GLY A 108 6.57 -11.31 -2.14
CA GLY A 108 6.02 -12.59 -1.68
C GLY A 108 6.84 -13.84 -2.01
N SER A 109 8.06 -13.74 -2.57
CA SER A 109 8.93 -14.89 -2.91
C SER A 109 9.45 -15.74 -1.73
N MET A 110 8.79 -15.68 -0.57
CA MET A 110 9.03 -16.52 0.61
C MET A 110 8.03 -17.67 0.77
N ASN A 111 7.19 -17.96 -0.23
CA ASN A 111 6.34 -19.16 -0.26
C ASN A 111 6.61 -20.00 -1.52
N ASN A 112 7.56 -20.94 -1.40
CA ASN A 112 7.62 -22.28 -2.00
C ASN A 112 9.03 -22.65 -2.48
N ASN A 113 9.61 -23.64 -1.79
CA ASN A 113 10.67 -24.55 -2.22
C ASN A 113 11.96 -23.94 -2.82
N CYS A 114 12.94 -23.64 -1.96
CA CYS A 114 14.34 -23.75 -2.33
C CYS A 114 15.21 -24.11 -1.11
N CYS A 115 14.93 -25.26 -0.52
CA CYS A 115 15.79 -25.92 0.46
C CYS A 115 15.65 -27.44 0.29
N THR A 116 16.27 -27.99 -0.74
CA THR A 116 16.93 -29.29 -0.60
C THR A 116 18.38 -29.07 -1.00
N SER A 117 19.23 -29.06 0.02
CA SER A 117 20.69 -29.02 -0.10
C SER A 117 21.16 -30.30 -0.76
N GLU A 118 21.71 -30.19 -1.97
CA GLU A 118 22.74 -31.03 -2.59
C GLU A 118 22.82 -30.63 -4.07
N ASP A 119 23.86 -29.88 -4.43
CA ASP A 119 24.56 -29.90 -5.72
C ASP A 119 25.39 -28.62 -5.89
N VAL A 120 26.54 -28.61 -5.22
CA VAL A 120 27.71 -27.80 -5.60
C VAL A 120 28.75 -28.77 -6.14
N ILE A 121 28.97 -28.78 -7.45
CA ILE A 121 30.27 -29.05 -8.09
C ILE A 121 30.27 -28.20 -9.39
N LEU A 122 30.87 -27.00 -9.36
CA LEU A 122 32.19 -26.70 -9.94
C LEU A 122 32.33 -27.08 -11.43
N GLU A 123 32.52 -26.07 -12.28
CA GLU A 123 33.83 -25.86 -12.93
C GLU A 123 33.90 -24.53 -13.68
N CYS A 124 34.81 -23.68 -13.23
CA CYS A 124 35.42 -22.64 -14.06
C CYS A 124 36.35 -23.32 -15.06
N SER A 125 36.30 -22.93 -16.34
CA SER A 125 37.44 -23.10 -17.24
C SER A 125 37.47 -22.00 -18.29
N SER A 126 38.64 -21.38 -18.33
CA SER A 126 39.19 -20.42 -19.28
C SER A 126 39.08 -20.85 -20.76
N GLY A 127 38.76 -19.90 -21.65
CA GLY A 127 38.76 -20.11 -23.10
C GLY A 127 38.66 -18.81 -23.92
N THR A 128 39.83 -18.23 -24.18
CA THR A 128 40.31 -17.38 -25.30
C THR A 128 39.35 -16.89 -26.41
N SER A 129 39.36 -15.57 -26.63
CA SER A 129 39.37 -14.79 -27.90
C SER A 129 38.37 -15.11 -29.03
N GLN A 130 37.62 -14.10 -29.50
CA GLN A 130 37.97 -13.35 -30.73
C GLN A 130 37.01 -12.18 -31.02
N ASN A 131 37.58 -11.22 -31.75
CA ASN A 131 37.05 -9.94 -32.18
C ASN A 131 35.76 -9.99 -33.00
N SER A 132 34.94 -8.95 -32.87
CA SER A 132 34.45 -8.23 -34.04
C SER A 132 34.18 -6.77 -33.69
N GLN A 133 35.11 -5.92 -34.11
CA GLN A 133 34.95 -4.48 -34.22
C GLN A 133 33.90 -4.19 -35.30
N THR A 134 32.87 -3.42 -35.00
CA THR A 134 32.23 -2.56 -36.01
C THR A 134 31.73 -1.26 -35.38
N SER A 135 32.55 -0.23 -35.60
CA SER A 135 32.18 1.09 -36.12
C SER A 135 31.20 1.96 -35.34
N PHE A 136 31.85 2.83 -34.58
CA PHE A 136 31.40 4.07 -33.99
C PHE A 136 31.15 5.15 -35.08
N SER A 137 29.91 5.49 -35.39
CA SER A 137 29.48 6.79 -35.93
C SER A 137 27.96 6.78 -35.78
N THR A 138 27.24 7.77 -35.26
CA THR A 138 27.36 9.21 -35.34
C THR A 138 26.43 9.72 -34.24
N TYR A 139 26.88 10.52 -33.28
CA TYR A 139 26.07 11.56 -32.61
C TYR A 139 26.98 12.30 -31.61
N ASN A 140 27.77 13.23 -32.14
CA ASN A 140 28.38 14.30 -31.38
C ASN A 140 28.15 15.61 -32.15
N ARG A 141 27.26 16.44 -31.62
CA ARG A 141 27.12 17.92 -31.76
C ARG A 141 25.74 18.27 -31.19
N LEU A 142 25.51 19.24 -30.31
CA LEU A 142 26.26 20.30 -29.65
C LEU A 142 25.38 20.72 -28.46
N VAL A 143 25.95 21.03 -27.29
CA VAL A 143 25.66 22.29 -26.57
C VAL A 143 26.91 22.63 -25.76
N SER A 144 27.60 23.69 -26.18
CA SER A 144 28.64 24.38 -25.42
C SER A 144 27.98 25.45 -24.54
N LEU A 145 28.00 25.31 -23.22
CA LEU A 145 27.66 26.38 -22.28
C LEU A 145 28.57 26.32 -21.03
N SER A 146 29.10 27.51 -20.70
CA SER A 146 29.87 28.05 -19.54
C SER A 146 30.69 27.14 -18.59
N PRO A 147 31.82 27.66 -18.01
CA PRO A 147 32.68 26.91 -17.08
C PRO A 147 32.07 26.61 -15.70
N SER A 148 30.85 27.05 -15.39
CA SER A 148 30.20 26.88 -14.08
C SER A 148 29.38 25.59 -13.93
N LEU A 149 29.30 24.74 -14.97
CA LEU A 149 28.49 23.50 -14.99
C LEU A 149 29.30 22.21 -14.87
N THR A 150 30.59 22.29 -14.55
CA THR A 150 31.49 21.11 -14.47
C THR A 150 31.13 20.11 -13.37
N SER A 151 30.45 20.53 -12.29
CA SER A 151 29.98 19.58 -11.25
C SER A 151 28.73 18.80 -11.68
N ILE A 152 27.81 19.46 -12.41
CA ILE A 152 26.57 18.85 -12.92
C ILE A 152 26.88 17.91 -14.09
N GLY A 153 27.81 18.28 -14.98
CA GLY A 153 28.22 17.45 -16.11
C GLY A 153 28.86 16.12 -15.69
N GLY A 154 29.67 16.11 -14.62
CA GLY A 154 30.22 14.89 -14.03
C GLY A 154 29.15 13.98 -13.42
N TYR A 155 28.14 14.58 -12.77
CA TYR A 155 27.02 13.89 -12.15
C TYR A 155 26.09 13.24 -13.19
N LEU A 156 25.79 13.94 -14.28
CA LEU A 156 24.97 13.43 -15.38
C LEU A 156 25.72 12.35 -16.19
N ARG A 157 27.02 12.52 -16.47
CA ARG A 157 27.81 11.54 -17.24
C ARG A 157 27.90 10.17 -16.55
N ARG A 158 27.98 10.13 -15.22
CA ARG A 158 27.98 8.88 -14.43
C ARG A 158 26.59 8.20 -14.38
N ARG A 159 25.51 8.97 -14.60
CA ARG A 159 24.10 8.53 -14.58
C ARG A 159 23.58 8.04 -15.95
N PHE A 160 24.17 8.50 -17.06
CA PHE A 160 23.72 8.16 -18.42
C PHE A 160 24.47 7.01 -19.10
N LEU A 161 25.74 6.74 -18.72
CA LEU A 161 26.59 5.74 -19.41
C LEU A 161 26.97 4.52 -18.54
N GLY A 162 26.55 4.49 -17.27
CA GLY A 162 26.78 3.34 -16.40
C GLY A 162 25.75 2.25 -16.64
N SER A 163 26.14 1.19 -17.36
CA SER A 163 25.47 -0.11 -17.23
C SER A 163 25.55 -0.51 -15.76
N ARG A 164 24.41 -0.46 -15.04
CA ARG A 164 24.35 -0.98 -13.67
C ARG A 164 24.69 -2.48 -13.73
N PRO A 165 25.69 -2.97 -12.98
CA PRO A 165 25.86 -4.40 -12.82
C PRO A 165 24.58 -4.97 -12.19
N GLY A 166 24.20 -6.18 -12.62
CA GLY A 166 22.99 -6.84 -12.15
C GLY A 166 22.87 -6.81 -10.63
N PHE A 167 21.66 -6.57 -10.14
CA PHE A 167 21.29 -6.71 -8.74
C PHE A 167 21.75 -8.09 -8.29
N ARG A 168 22.81 -8.16 -7.45
CA ARG A 168 23.13 -9.38 -6.72
C ARG A 168 22.41 -9.26 -5.38
N GLU A 169 21.37 -10.06 -5.23
CA GLU A 169 20.60 -10.15 -4.00
C GLU A 169 21.51 -10.59 -2.85
N PRO A 170 21.48 -9.92 -1.69
CA PRO A 170 22.14 -10.44 -0.51
C PRO A 170 21.43 -11.73 -0.06
N PRO A 171 22.15 -12.80 0.29
CA PRO A 171 21.55 -14.01 0.83
C PRO A 171 20.94 -13.69 2.21
N LEU A 172 19.66 -14.02 2.39
CA LEU A 172 18.92 -13.79 3.64
C LEU A 172 18.90 -15.07 4.49
N GLU A 173 19.14 -14.92 5.79
CA GLU A 173 18.78 -15.91 6.79
C GLU A 173 17.26 -16.13 6.80
N ASN A 174 16.86 -17.39 6.97
CA ASN A 174 15.49 -17.93 7.01
C ASN A 174 14.63 -17.38 8.18
N ASN A 175 14.42 -16.07 8.28
CA ASN A 175 13.34 -15.50 9.06
C ASN A 175 12.15 -15.22 8.14
N LYS A 176 11.15 -16.10 8.18
CA LYS A 176 9.82 -15.85 7.61
C LYS A 176 9.23 -14.61 8.30
N ASN A 177 9.27 -13.46 7.64
CA ASN A 177 8.56 -12.28 8.13
C ASN A 177 7.05 -12.52 7.97
N ASP A 178 6.27 -12.34 9.04
CA ASP A 178 4.81 -12.42 9.00
C ASP A 178 4.26 -11.14 8.33
N VAL A 179 4.19 -11.17 7.00
CA VAL A 179 3.65 -10.09 6.16
C VAL A 179 2.25 -10.48 5.69
N VAL A 180 1.28 -9.60 5.92
CA VAL A 180 -0.07 -9.75 5.38
C VAL A 180 -0.49 -8.44 4.73
N GLU A 181 -0.82 -8.51 3.44
CA GLU A 181 -1.32 -7.41 2.63
C GLU A 181 -2.80 -7.65 2.32
N VAL A 182 -3.65 -6.67 2.62
CA VAL A 182 -5.10 -6.76 2.43
C VAL A 182 -5.59 -5.56 1.65
N PHE A 183 -6.43 -5.81 0.65
CA PHE A 183 -6.92 -4.82 -0.30
C PHE A 183 -8.32 -4.32 0.11
N PHE A 184 -8.45 -3.01 0.23
CA PHE A 184 -9.64 -2.31 0.72
C PHE A 184 -10.25 -1.43 -0.37
N PRO A 185 -11.59 -1.29 -0.39
CA PRO A 185 -12.27 -0.33 -1.25
C PRO A 185 -11.96 1.10 -0.81
N GLY A 186 -11.78 2.02 -1.76
CA GLY A 186 -11.34 3.38 -1.51
C GLY A 186 -10.06 3.75 -2.27
N ASP A 187 -9.86 5.05 -2.51
CA ASP A 187 -8.58 5.61 -2.97
C ASP A 187 -7.51 5.68 -1.85
N HIS A 188 -6.34 6.26 -2.13
CA HIS A 188 -5.25 6.35 -1.15
C HIS A 188 -5.68 6.98 0.18
N ALA A 189 -6.47 8.06 0.14
CA ALA A 189 -6.89 8.78 1.34
C ALA A 189 -8.14 8.15 1.97
N ASP A 190 -8.95 7.41 1.21
CA ASP A 190 -9.99 6.55 1.78
C ASP A 190 -9.41 5.35 2.54
N ILE A 191 -8.16 4.95 2.29
CA ILE A 191 -7.47 3.90 3.06
C ILE A 191 -6.60 4.47 4.17
N GLY A 192 -5.74 5.45 3.86
CA GLY A 192 -4.81 6.05 4.82
C GLY A 192 -5.40 7.13 5.72
N GLY A 193 -6.60 7.62 5.38
CA GLY A 193 -7.15 8.85 5.94
C GLY A 193 -6.61 10.09 5.23
N GLY A 194 -7.24 11.24 5.47
CA GLY A 194 -6.82 12.53 4.92
C GLY A 194 -7.94 13.31 4.22
N TRP A 195 -9.08 12.68 3.95
CA TRP A 195 -10.30 13.39 3.56
C TRP A 195 -10.86 14.16 4.76
N ALA A 196 -11.29 15.39 4.52
CA ALA A 196 -11.86 16.26 5.55
C ALA A 196 -13.12 15.63 6.14
N THR A 197 -13.18 15.49 7.46
CA THR A 197 -14.36 15.00 8.17
C THR A 197 -14.99 16.16 8.92
N SER A 198 -16.31 16.33 8.80
CA SER A 198 -17.04 17.36 9.55
C SER A 198 -17.11 16.98 11.04
N THR A 199 -16.11 17.37 11.80
CA THR A 199 -16.14 17.33 13.26
C THR A 199 -15.70 18.69 13.74
N ASP A 200 -16.66 19.55 14.11
CA ASP A 200 -16.70 20.20 15.43
C ASP A 200 -17.89 21.18 15.51
N GLY A 201 -18.56 21.19 16.66
CA GLY A 201 -19.77 21.93 16.95
C GLY A 201 -19.54 23.41 17.27
N ASP A 202 -18.83 24.13 16.41
CA ASP A 202 -18.85 25.59 16.39
C ASP A 202 -19.66 26.03 15.16
N GLY A 203 -20.71 26.83 15.40
CA GLY A 203 -21.84 27.06 14.49
C GLY A 203 -21.59 27.88 13.23
N ASP A 204 -20.41 27.78 12.61
CA ASP A 204 -20.00 28.64 11.51
C ASP A 204 -19.57 27.80 10.29
N ASP A 205 -20.52 27.64 9.36
CA ASP A 205 -20.40 27.45 7.90
C ASP A 205 -19.53 26.29 7.33
N TYR A 206 -20.21 25.18 7.02
CA TYR A 206 -19.94 24.18 5.95
C TYR A 206 -18.47 23.85 5.58
N THR A 207 -18.02 22.66 5.99
CA THR A 207 -17.12 21.79 5.21
C THR A 207 -17.61 20.34 5.31
N ASP A 208 -18.32 19.88 4.27
CA ASP A 208 -18.79 18.49 4.12
C ASP A 208 -17.88 17.77 3.11
N GLY A 209 -16.70 17.39 3.59
CA GLY A 209 -15.79 16.47 2.91
C GLY A 209 -16.30 15.03 2.83
N GLY A 210 -17.62 14.81 2.84
CA GLY A 210 -18.23 13.52 2.50
C GLY A 210 -18.51 12.58 3.67
N THR A 211 -18.48 13.07 4.91
CA THR A 211 -18.64 12.24 6.12
C THR A 211 -19.96 12.48 6.82
N VAL A 212 -20.82 11.47 6.90
CA VAL A 212 -22.00 11.52 7.78
C VAL A 212 -21.51 11.39 9.23
N ASN A 213 -21.72 12.39 10.08
CA ASN A 213 -21.39 12.34 11.50
C ASN A 213 -19.91 12.01 11.81
N GLY A 214 -18.98 12.50 10.98
CA GLY A 214 -17.54 12.23 11.13
C GLY A 214 -17.08 10.82 10.72
N GLN A 215 -17.93 10.03 10.05
CA GLN A 215 -17.60 8.71 9.55
C GLN A 215 -16.83 8.80 8.22
N SER A 216 -15.66 8.17 8.16
CA SER A 216 -14.81 8.07 6.97
C SER A 216 -14.66 6.62 6.54
N LEU A 217 -14.45 6.39 5.23
CA LEU A 217 -14.15 5.06 4.69
C LEU A 217 -12.83 4.51 5.28
N SER A 218 -11.88 5.40 5.61
CA SER A 218 -10.59 5.05 6.24
C SER A 218 -10.72 4.44 7.63
N ASN A 219 -11.88 4.59 8.28
CA ASN A 219 -12.12 3.94 9.56
C ASN A 219 -12.20 2.40 9.40
N VAL A 220 -12.54 1.88 8.22
CA VAL A 220 -12.57 0.44 7.97
C VAL A 220 -11.16 -0.16 7.99
N SER A 221 -10.22 0.42 7.25
CA SER A 221 -8.82 -0.03 7.24
C SER A 221 -8.14 0.20 8.60
N LEU A 222 -8.47 1.29 9.29
CA LEU A 222 -8.00 1.57 10.64
C LEU A 222 -8.51 0.52 11.63
N ARG A 223 -9.80 0.16 11.59
CA ARG A 223 -10.40 -0.89 12.42
C ARG A 223 -9.67 -2.22 12.25
N TRP A 224 -9.47 -2.64 11.00
CA TRP A 224 -8.70 -3.85 10.70
C TRP A 224 -7.28 -3.78 11.27
N MET A 225 -6.58 -2.65 11.08
CA MET A 225 -5.22 -2.48 11.58
C MET A 225 -5.16 -2.55 13.11
N LEU A 226 -6.10 -1.90 13.81
CA LEU A 226 -6.21 -1.95 15.27
C LEU A 226 -6.46 -3.38 15.74
N ALA A 227 -7.34 -4.11 15.06
CA ALA A 227 -7.60 -5.52 15.36
C ALA A 227 -6.34 -6.39 15.19
N GLN A 228 -5.58 -6.19 14.10
CA GLN A 228 -4.31 -6.90 13.91
C GLN A 228 -3.25 -6.52 14.96
N ALA A 229 -3.16 -5.24 15.31
CA ALA A 229 -2.23 -4.76 16.33
C ALA A 229 -2.52 -5.43 17.68
N VAL A 230 -3.80 -5.49 18.08
CA VAL A 230 -4.22 -6.16 19.33
C VAL A 230 -3.95 -7.66 19.26
N LYS A 231 -4.27 -8.32 18.14
CA LYS A 231 -4.01 -9.75 17.92
C LYS A 231 -2.53 -10.12 18.14
N HIS A 232 -1.62 -9.19 17.85
CA HIS A 232 -0.18 -9.35 18.05
C HIS A 232 0.35 -8.74 19.35
N GLY A 233 -0.52 -8.33 20.28
CA GLY A 233 -0.13 -7.87 21.61
C GLY A 233 0.35 -6.42 21.68
N VAL A 234 -0.06 -5.55 20.76
CA VAL A 234 0.16 -4.10 20.90
C VAL A 234 -0.76 -3.58 22.00
N ASN A 235 -0.16 -2.90 22.98
CA ASN A 235 -0.88 -2.33 24.11
C ASN A 235 -1.52 -0.99 23.74
N PHE A 236 -2.81 -0.86 24.02
CA PHE A 236 -3.56 0.40 23.87
C PHE A 236 -3.99 0.91 25.24
N ARG A 237 -4.28 2.21 25.34
CA ARG A 237 -4.90 2.77 26.54
C ARG A 237 -6.22 2.04 26.81
N GLN A 238 -6.44 1.64 28.05
CA GLN A 238 -7.65 0.96 28.47
C GLN A 238 -8.91 1.75 28.07
N GLY A 239 -9.89 1.06 27.50
CA GLY A 239 -11.15 1.66 27.04
C GLY A 239 -11.09 2.43 25.73
N ALA A 240 -9.91 2.88 25.27
CA ALA A 240 -9.79 3.74 24.08
C ALA A 240 -10.29 3.07 22.80
N LEU A 241 -9.97 1.78 22.61
CA LEU A 241 -10.43 1.02 21.44
C LEU A 241 -11.94 0.78 21.46
N ARG A 242 -12.53 0.54 22.63
CA ARG A 242 -13.98 0.38 22.79
C ARG A 242 -14.70 1.69 22.50
N GLU A 243 -14.22 2.80 23.08
CA GLU A 243 -14.75 4.14 22.85
C GLU A 243 -14.71 4.49 21.36
N TRP A 244 -13.55 4.30 20.71
CA TRP A 244 -13.38 4.53 19.28
C TRP A 244 -14.31 3.63 18.45
N SER A 245 -14.40 2.34 18.79
CA SER A 245 -15.25 1.39 18.06
C SER A 245 -16.72 1.72 18.13
N LEU A 246 -17.20 2.23 19.28
CA LEU A 246 -18.58 2.70 19.46
C LEU A 246 -18.84 4.00 18.71
N LYS A 247 -17.86 4.89 18.65
CA LYS A 247 -17.94 6.15 17.90
C LYS A 247 -17.96 5.93 16.38
N PHE A 248 -17.22 4.94 15.88
CA PHE A 248 -17.09 4.66 14.45
C PHE A 248 -17.51 3.23 14.08
N PRO A 249 -18.80 2.87 14.17
CA PRO A 249 -19.23 1.49 13.89
C PRO A 249 -18.91 1.05 12.46
N SER A 250 -18.58 -0.24 12.30
CA SER A 250 -18.15 -0.85 11.04
C SER A 250 -19.11 -0.57 9.88
N PHE A 251 -20.42 -0.62 10.12
CA PHE A 251 -21.44 -0.35 9.10
C PHE A 251 -21.30 1.07 8.52
N PHE A 252 -21.33 2.10 9.38
CA PHE A 252 -21.28 3.48 8.92
C PHE A 252 -19.97 3.83 8.24
N SER A 253 -18.86 3.30 8.73
CA SER A 253 -17.54 3.45 8.11
C SER A 253 -17.50 2.78 6.74
N MET A 254 -18.04 1.56 6.61
CA MET A 254 -18.08 0.84 5.34
C MET A 254 -19.00 1.50 4.30
N THR A 255 -20.09 2.14 4.73
CA THR A 255 -21.01 2.88 3.85
C THR A 255 -20.63 4.34 3.61
N ALA A 256 -19.53 4.83 4.20
CA ALA A 256 -19.06 6.20 4.00
C ALA A 256 -18.73 6.47 2.52
N LYS A 257 -18.67 7.75 2.14
CA LYS A 257 -18.42 8.12 0.74
C LYS A 257 -17.02 7.68 0.30
N ASN A 258 -16.93 7.29 -0.97
CA ASN A 258 -15.70 6.92 -1.67
C ASN A 258 -15.29 8.06 -2.60
N HIS A 259 -14.00 8.35 -2.63
CA HIS A 259 -13.44 9.48 -3.35
C HIS A 259 -12.62 9.04 -4.56
N ASP A 260 -12.39 10.00 -5.46
CA ASP A 260 -11.55 9.84 -6.65
C ASP A 260 -11.04 11.21 -7.06
N ALA A 261 -9.77 11.49 -6.74
CA ALA A 261 -9.10 12.76 -7.04
C ALA A 261 -9.02 13.09 -8.55
N LEU A 262 -9.19 12.11 -9.43
CA LEU A 262 -9.19 12.29 -10.88
C LEU A 262 -10.60 12.46 -11.46
N SER A 263 -11.64 12.37 -10.63
CA SER A 263 -13.03 12.54 -11.08
C SER A 263 -13.34 13.99 -11.46
N LEU A 264 -13.97 14.17 -12.63
CA LEU A 264 -14.53 15.46 -13.04
C LEU A 264 -15.78 15.84 -12.22
N LEU A 265 -16.42 14.85 -11.60
CA LEU A 265 -17.56 15.07 -10.73
C LEU A 265 -17.07 15.63 -9.41
N SER A 266 -17.54 16.83 -9.07
CA SER A 266 -17.53 17.31 -7.69
C SER A 266 -18.68 16.66 -6.93
N GLN A 267 -18.57 16.61 -5.59
CA GLN A 267 -19.56 16.01 -4.69
C GLN A 267 -21.00 16.25 -5.16
N THR A 268 -21.78 15.18 -5.29
CA THR A 268 -23.21 15.31 -5.50
C THR A 268 -23.82 15.87 -4.20
N LYS A 269 -24.55 17.00 -4.31
CA LYS A 269 -25.30 17.61 -3.20
C LYS A 269 -26.41 16.71 -2.62
N THR A 270 -26.61 15.53 -3.19
CA THR A 270 -27.50 14.52 -2.63
C THR A 270 -26.90 14.06 -1.30
N MET A 271 -27.53 14.50 -0.22
CA MET A 271 -27.28 13.98 1.12
C MET A 271 -27.32 12.45 1.02
N PRO A 272 -26.31 11.73 1.52
CA PRO A 272 -26.41 10.28 1.64
C PRO A 272 -27.70 9.97 2.40
N ALA A 273 -28.43 8.94 1.97
CA ALA A 273 -29.65 8.53 2.65
C ALA A 273 -29.33 8.41 4.16
N GLU A 274 -30.00 9.20 4.99
CA GLU A 274 -29.78 9.18 6.43
C GLU A 274 -29.99 7.74 6.92
N VAL A 275 -28.89 7.07 7.26
CA VAL A 275 -28.95 5.78 7.95
C VAL A 275 -29.53 6.07 9.32
N LYS A 276 -30.80 5.72 9.48
CA LYS A 276 -31.53 5.94 10.73
C LYS A 276 -30.91 5.06 11.83
N ILE A 277 -30.67 5.64 13.00
CA ILE A 277 -30.23 4.91 14.19
C ILE A 277 -31.46 4.60 15.03
N ASP A 278 -31.63 3.35 15.44
CA ASP A 278 -32.63 2.95 16.43
C ASP A 278 -31.98 2.60 17.78
N ASN A 279 -32.79 2.26 18.78
CA ASN A 279 -32.31 1.88 20.11
C ASN A 279 -31.54 0.54 20.15
N LYS A 280 -31.45 -0.18 19.03
CA LYS A 280 -30.78 -1.48 18.87
C LYS A 280 -29.56 -1.42 17.93
N GLY A 281 -29.34 -0.33 17.21
CA GLY A 281 -28.19 -0.12 16.32
C GLY A 281 -28.54 0.65 15.03
N PRO A 282 -27.66 0.63 14.02
CA PRO A 282 -27.98 1.17 12.71
C PRO A 282 -29.10 0.37 12.04
N LEU A 283 -30.15 1.05 11.56
CA LEU A 283 -31.13 0.45 10.68
C LEU A 283 -30.49 0.26 9.31
N LEU A 284 -30.23 -1.00 8.95
CA LEU A 284 -29.69 -1.36 7.65
C LEU A 284 -30.67 -0.94 6.55
N PRO A 285 -30.19 -0.32 5.45
CA PRO A 285 -31.05 0.08 4.35
C PRO A 285 -31.64 -1.17 3.66
N SER A 286 -32.83 -1.03 3.10
CA SER A 286 -33.50 -2.10 2.34
C SER A 286 -33.21 -2.06 0.84
N ASN A 287 -32.49 -1.03 0.37
CA ASN A 287 -32.11 -0.80 -1.02
C ASN A 287 -30.69 -0.19 -1.04
N PRO A 288 -29.95 -0.32 -2.16
CA PRO A 288 -28.60 0.23 -2.25
C PRO A 288 -28.63 1.77 -2.17
N ILE A 289 -27.56 2.33 -1.65
CA ILE A 289 -27.35 3.78 -1.52
C ILE A 289 -26.22 4.24 -2.45
N ASN A 290 -26.25 5.49 -2.90
CA ASN A 290 -25.13 6.07 -3.64
C ASN A 290 -24.01 6.44 -2.66
N GLY A 291 -22.79 6.06 -2.99
CA GLY A 291 -21.62 6.23 -2.13
C GLY A 291 -20.46 6.95 -2.81
N PHE A 292 -20.55 7.37 -4.07
CA PHE A 292 -19.46 8.08 -4.74
C PHE A 292 -19.50 9.59 -4.51
N ALA A 293 -18.43 10.15 -3.97
CA ALA A 293 -18.26 11.60 -3.75
C ALA A 293 -17.48 12.31 -4.88
N GLY A 294 -16.97 11.58 -5.88
CA GLY A 294 -16.05 12.15 -6.86
C GLY A 294 -14.81 12.72 -6.18
N ARG A 295 -14.36 13.90 -6.59
CA ARG A 295 -13.17 14.55 -6.02
C ARG A 295 -13.42 15.31 -4.71
N SER A 296 -14.60 15.18 -4.09
CA SER A 296 -14.99 15.97 -2.92
C SER A 296 -14.97 17.48 -3.22
N GLU A 297 -14.58 18.30 -2.24
CA GLU A 297 -14.39 19.75 -2.33
C GLU A 297 -13.07 20.18 -3.03
N GLU A 298 -12.29 19.23 -3.58
CA GLU A 298 -11.02 19.54 -4.21
C GLU A 298 -11.17 20.48 -5.42
N SER A 299 -10.27 21.46 -5.50
CA SER A 299 -10.31 22.49 -6.54
C SER A 299 -10.08 21.92 -7.95
N LEU A 300 -10.57 22.62 -8.98
CA LEU A 300 -10.27 22.25 -10.38
C LEU A 300 -8.77 22.32 -10.68
N ALA A 301 -8.03 23.19 -10.01
CA ALA A 301 -6.59 23.25 -10.14
C ALA A 301 -5.91 21.96 -9.66
N HIS A 302 -6.38 21.37 -8.55
CA HIS A 302 -5.89 20.10 -8.04
C HIS A 302 -6.17 18.95 -9.01
N LEU A 303 -7.40 18.90 -9.55
CA LEU A 303 -7.77 17.94 -10.58
C LEU A 303 -6.88 18.05 -11.82
N TRP A 304 -6.72 19.26 -12.37
CA TRP A 304 -5.88 19.50 -13.55
C TRP A 304 -4.41 19.16 -13.29
N PHE A 305 -3.89 19.47 -12.11
CA PHE A 305 -2.55 19.09 -11.70
C PHE A 305 -2.34 17.58 -11.83
N TRP A 306 -3.26 16.77 -11.31
CA TRP A 306 -3.15 15.31 -11.44
C TRP A 306 -3.29 14.82 -12.88
N TRP A 307 -4.24 15.35 -13.65
CA TRP A 307 -4.37 15.00 -15.07
C TRP A 307 -3.13 15.36 -15.91
N VAL A 308 -2.42 16.43 -15.57
CA VAL A 308 -1.11 16.72 -16.19
C VAL A 308 -0.08 15.65 -15.84
N LEU A 309 -0.05 15.19 -14.57
CA LEU A 309 0.86 14.11 -14.15
C LEU A 309 0.53 12.76 -14.81
N GLU A 310 -0.75 12.46 -15.08
CA GLU A 310 -1.18 11.25 -15.81
C GLU A 310 -0.60 11.15 -17.22
N CYS A 311 -0.29 12.31 -17.83
CA CYS A 311 0.26 12.44 -19.17
C CYS A 311 1.79 12.61 -19.19
N LEU A 312 2.46 12.62 -18.03
CA LEU A 312 3.91 12.78 -17.99
C LEU A 312 4.63 11.49 -18.43
N PRO A 313 5.70 11.59 -19.24
CA PRO A 313 6.50 10.47 -19.68
C PRO A 313 7.35 9.86 -18.57
N VAL A 314 6.71 9.07 -17.70
CA VAL A 314 7.40 8.21 -16.72
C VAL A 314 7.80 6.93 -17.43
N PHE A 315 9.08 6.82 -17.77
CA PHE A 315 9.61 5.63 -18.45
C PHE A 315 9.78 4.48 -17.47
N TYR A 316 9.11 3.35 -17.74
CA TYR A 316 9.31 2.11 -16.99
C TYR A 316 10.09 1.10 -17.82
N LYS A 317 10.75 0.15 -17.15
CA LYS A 317 11.49 -0.93 -17.81
C LYS A 317 10.55 -2.11 -18.03
N CYS A 318 10.30 -2.48 -19.27
CA CYS A 318 9.60 -3.71 -19.63
C CYS A 318 10.56 -4.71 -20.25
N LYS A 319 10.28 -6.00 -20.08
CA LYS A 319 11.04 -7.09 -20.72
C LYS A 319 10.37 -7.41 -22.05
N ASP A 320 11.13 -7.27 -23.14
CA ASP A 320 10.70 -7.59 -24.50
C ASP A 320 10.56 -9.12 -24.69
N GLN A 321 9.88 -9.56 -25.75
CA GLN A 321 9.73 -10.98 -26.13
C GLN A 321 11.09 -11.69 -26.26
N ASN A 322 12.12 -10.95 -26.63
CA ASN A 322 13.50 -11.42 -26.74
C ASN A 322 14.30 -11.31 -25.43
N SER A 323 13.64 -11.13 -24.28
CA SER A 323 14.24 -10.97 -22.95
C SER A 323 15.15 -9.76 -22.73
N TYR A 324 15.13 -8.77 -23.63
CA TYR A 324 15.82 -7.50 -23.45
C TYR A 324 14.98 -6.50 -22.66
N TRP A 325 15.59 -5.80 -21.71
CA TRP A 325 14.94 -4.70 -21.01
C TRP A 325 14.88 -3.47 -21.91
N ARG A 326 13.67 -3.05 -22.30
CA ARG A 326 13.42 -1.80 -23.03
C ARG A 326 12.76 -0.77 -22.11
N ARG A 327 13.01 0.50 -22.41
CA ARG A 327 12.28 1.60 -21.78
C ARG A 327 11.00 1.80 -22.58
N ALA A 328 9.85 1.65 -21.94
CA ALA A 328 8.55 1.95 -22.51
C ALA A 328 7.96 3.18 -21.81
N TYR A 329 7.15 3.91 -22.57
CA TYR A 329 6.27 4.92 -22.03
C TYR A 329 4.84 4.54 -22.38
N GLU A 330 4.00 4.51 -21.36
CA GLU A 330 2.57 4.38 -21.50
C GLU A 330 1.94 5.35 -20.50
N PRO A 331 1.16 6.34 -20.97
CA PRO A 331 0.43 7.21 -20.06
C PRO A 331 -0.61 6.39 -19.30
N ASN A 332 -0.76 6.66 -18.00
CA ASN A 332 -1.71 5.92 -17.18
C ASN A 332 -3.16 6.33 -17.46
N LEU A 333 -3.41 7.59 -17.83
CA LEU A 333 -4.73 8.10 -18.25
C LEU A 333 -5.87 7.80 -17.24
N GLY A 334 -5.56 7.75 -15.94
CA GLY A 334 -6.53 7.39 -14.91
C GLY A 334 -7.00 5.93 -14.95
N HIS A 335 -6.22 5.03 -15.57
CA HIS A 335 -6.45 3.60 -15.47
C HIS A 335 -6.35 3.14 -14.01
N GLN A 336 -7.14 2.11 -13.70
CA GLN A 336 -7.14 1.49 -12.38
C GLN A 336 -5.85 0.72 -12.15
N ARG A 337 -5.49 0.54 -10.88
CA ARG A 337 -4.37 -0.31 -10.47
C ARG A 337 -4.57 -1.74 -10.96
N VAL A 338 -3.48 -2.35 -11.40
CA VAL A 338 -3.40 -3.80 -11.61
C VAL A 338 -3.16 -4.46 -10.26
N LEU A 339 -4.08 -5.32 -9.83
CA LEU A 339 -3.96 -6.06 -8.58
C LEU A 339 -3.23 -7.40 -8.81
N PRO A 340 -2.47 -7.91 -7.83
CA PRO A 340 -1.95 -9.28 -7.86
C PRO A 340 -3.09 -10.31 -7.98
N ILE A 341 -2.83 -11.43 -8.66
CA ILE A 341 -3.82 -12.51 -8.86
C ILE A 341 -4.21 -13.14 -7.51
N ASP A 342 -3.27 -13.20 -6.58
CA ASP A 342 -3.39 -13.75 -5.23
C ASP A 342 -3.73 -12.67 -4.18
N CYS A 343 -4.20 -11.49 -4.61
CA CYS A 343 -4.55 -10.43 -3.67
C CYS A 343 -5.66 -10.86 -2.70
N VAL A 344 -5.47 -10.57 -1.41
CA VAL A 344 -6.47 -10.85 -0.37
C VAL A 344 -7.35 -9.62 -0.21
N LEU A 345 -8.63 -9.74 -0.57
CA LEU A 345 -9.61 -8.67 -0.40
C LEU A 345 -10.02 -8.56 1.07
N HIS A 346 -10.46 -7.38 1.49
CA HIS A 346 -11.14 -7.18 2.76
C HIS A 346 -12.64 -7.48 2.65
N TRP A 347 -13.30 -7.96 3.71
CA TRP A 347 -14.74 -8.26 3.66
C TRP A 347 -15.59 -7.04 3.24
N SER A 348 -15.14 -5.82 3.57
CA SER A 348 -15.85 -4.58 3.22
C SER A 348 -16.00 -4.39 1.71
N PHE A 349 -15.13 -5.01 0.90
CA PHE A 349 -15.29 -5.03 -0.55
C PHE A 349 -16.64 -5.63 -0.97
N PHE A 350 -16.95 -6.85 -0.48
CA PHE A 350 -18.20 -7.53 -0.80
C PHE A 350 -19.43 -6.78 -0.28
N TYR A 351 -19.32 -6.21 0.93
CA TYR A 351 -20.41 -5.43 1.50
C TYR A 351 -20.63 -4.11 0.77
N ARG A 352 -19.57 -3.46 0.26
CA ARG A 352 -19.75 -2.28 -0.60
C ARG A 352 -20.35 -2.63 -1.95
N LEU A 353 -19.95 -3.75 -2.57
CA LEU A 353 -20.62 -4.24 -3.78
C LEU A 353 -22.13 -4.45 -3.56
N HIS A 354 -22.54 -4.89 -2.38
CA HIS A 354 -23.95 -5.08 -2.02
C HIS A 354 -24.66 -3.75 -1.71
N TYR A 355 -24.11 -2.94 -0.81
CA TYR A 355 -24.79 -1.76 -0.26
C TYR A 355 -24.66 -0.49 -1.10
N ILE A 356 -23.63 -0.39 -1.94
CA ILE A 356 -23.30 0.84 -2.67
C ILE A 356 -23.56 0.66 -4.17
N SER A 357 -24.62 1.29 -4.67
CA SER A 357 -25.12 1.12 -6.05
C SER A 357 -24.09 1.48 -7.12
N ASP A 358 -23.30 2.52 -6.86
CA ASP A 358 -22.31 3.09 -7.77
C ASP A 358 -20.89 2.53 -7.56
N TYR A 359 -20.71 1.56 -6.66
CA TYR A 359 -19.43 0.88 -6.46
C TYR A 359 -19.27 -0.32 -7.41
N CYS A 360 -18.40 -0.17 -8.41
CA CYS A 360 -18.14 -1.21 -9.42
C CYS A 360 -16.68 -1.16 -9.90
N PRO A 361 -15.72 -1.65 -9.09
CA PRO A 361 -14.32 -1.74 -9.49
C PRO A 361 -14.19 -2.69 -10.70
N LYS A 362 -13.31 -2.34 -11.65
CA LYS A 362 -13.11 -3.11 -12.90
C LYS A 362 -11.79 -3.89 -12.89
N ASN A 363 -11.00 -3.73 -11.84
CA ASN A 363 -9.68 -4.32 -11.65
C ASN A 363 -9.67 -5.55 -10.72
N VAL A 364 -10.84 -6.10 -10.41
CA VAL A 364 -10.99 -7.31 -9.59
C VAL A 364 -11.73 -8.37 -10.41
N THR A 365 -11.20 -9.60 -10.43
CA THR A 365 -11.80 -10.73 -11.15
C THR A 365 -12.72 -11.55 -10.23
N GLU A 366 -13.85 -12.02 -10.77
CA GLU A 366 -14.84 -12.79 -9.99
C GLU A 366 -14.37 -14.23 -9.68
N GLU A 367 -13.34 -14.72 -10.36
CA GLU A 367 -12.86 -16.12 -10.24
C GLU A 367 -12.47 -16.49 -8.81
N ALA A 368 -11.93 -15.55 -8.04
CA ALA A 368 -11.50 -15.78 -6.67
C ALA A 368 -12.60 -15.52 -5.62
N PHE A 369 -13.79 -15.04 -6.01
CA PHE A 369 -14.83 -14.64 -5.06
C PHE A 369 -15.31 -15.77 -4.15
N PRO A 370 -15.59 -17.01 -4.63
CA PRO A 370 -16.06 -18.09 -3.77
C PRO A 370 -15.13 -18.35 -2.57
N ASP A 371 -13.83 -18.51 -2.84
CA ASP A 371 -12.83 -18.86 -1.83
C ASP A 371 -12.55 -17.68 -0.90
N GLN A 372 -12.39 -16.47 -1.46
CA GLN A 372 -12.14 -15.28 -0.65
C GLN A 372 -13.33 -14.93 0.24
N PHE A 373 -14.56 -14.97 -0.28
CA PHE A 373 -15.76 -14.65 0.50
C PHE A 373 -15.91 -15.59 1.71
N LEU A 374 -15.73 -16.90 1.49
CA LEU A 374 -15.81 -17.88 2.57
C LEU A 374 -14.70 -17.69 3.60
N HIS A 375 -13.44 -17.57 3.13
CA HIS A 375 -12.28 -17.43 4.01
C HIS A 375 -12.31 -16.14 4.84
N LEU A 376 -12.83 -15.05 4.29
CA LEU A 376 -12.90 -13.77 5.01
C LEU A 376 -13.98 -13.74 6.08
N LEU A 377 -15.11 -14.43 5.87
CA LEU A 377 -16.26 -14.35 6.76
C LEU A 377 -16.34 -15.48 7.78
N VAL A 378 -15.63 -16.59 7.57
CA VAL A 378 -15.71 -17.78 8.44
C VAL A 378 -15.27 -17.54 9.89
N ASP A 379 -14.33 -16.61 10.09
CA ASP A 379 -13.76 -16.32 11.41
C ASP A 379 -14.68 -15.46 12.29
N PHE A 380 -15.72 -14.85 11.72
CA PHE A 380 -16.67 -14.02 12.47
C PHE A 380 -17.80 -14.87 13.06
N LYS A 381 -18.00 -14.78 14.38
CA LYS A 381 -18.97 -15.57 15.15
C LYS A 381 -20.42 -15.34 14.72
N VAL A 382 -20.69 -14.20 14.08
CA VAL A 382 -22.04 -13.84 13.60
C VAL A 382 -22.51 -14.73 12.43
N PHE A 383 -21.60 -15.38 11.70
CA PHE A 383 -21.94 -16.23 10.57
C PHE A 383 -21.88 -17.73 10.92
N LYS A 384 -22.70 -18.51 10.23
CA LYS A 384 -22.66 -19.97 10.28
C LYS A 384 -21.91 -20.50 9.06
N PHE A 385 -20.93 -21.36 9.27
CA PHE A 385 -20.11 -21.92 8.18
C PHE A 385 -20.93 -22.52 7.03
N ASN A 386 -21.96 -23.31 7.33
CA ASN A 386 -22.81 -23.93 6.30
C ASN A 386 -23.62 -22.91 5.48
N GLU A 387 -24.02 -21.80 6.11
CA GLU A 387 -24.73 -20.70 5.43
C GLU A 387 -23.78 -20.01 4.44
N LEU A 388 -22.58 -19.63 4.90
CA LEU A 388 -21.54 -19.03 4.07
C LEU A 388 -21.09 -19.95 2.93
N LYS A 389 -20.80 -21.21 3.23
CA LYS A 389 -20.34 -22.19 2.24
C LYS A 389 -21.37 -22.43 1.14
N ASN A 390 -22.66 -22.44 1.48
CA ASN A 390 -23.71 -22.60 0.48
C ASN A 390 -23.87 -21.35 -0.38
N TYR A 391 -23.76 -20.15 0.22
CA TYR A 391 -23.83 -18.90 -0.51
C TYR A 391 -22.63 -18.69 -1.46
N ALA A 392 -21.44 -19.09 -1.03
CA ALA A 392 -20.19 -18.90 -1.77
C ALA A 392 -20.08 -19.74 -3.04
N LYS A 393 -20.78 -20.87 -3.15
CA LYS A 393 -20.66 -21.81 -4.29
C LYS A 393 -21.00 -21.19 -5.65
N ASP A 394 -21.95 -20.27 -5.66
CA ASP A 394 -22.52 -19.62 -6.83
C ASP A 394 -22.50 -18.09 -6.66
N ILE A 395 -21.53 -17.58 -5.89
CA ILE A 395 -21.37 -16.14 -5.70
C ILE A 395 -20.89 -15.50 -7.00
N THR A 396 -21.61 -14.46 -7.43
CA THR A 396 -21.28 -13.63 -8.60
C THR A 396 -21.51 -12.16 -8.23
N LEU A 397 -20.94 -11.25 -9.00
CA LEU A 397 -21.18 -9.81 -8.82
C LEU A 397 -22.68 -9.47 -8.84
N GLU A 398 -23.42 -10.06 -9.78
CA GLU A 398 -24.87 -9.87 -9.92
C GLU A 398 -25.64 -10.40 -8.72
N LYS A 399 -25.26 -11.58 -8.20
CA LYS A 399 -25.89 -12.14 -7.00
C LYS A 399 -25.63 -11.26 -5.77
N ILE A 400 -24.40 -10.76 -5.60
CA ILE A 400 -24.05 -9.86 -4.50
C ILE A 400 -24.90 -8.58 -4.56
N LYS A 401 -25.06 -7.97 -5.74
CA LYS A 401 -25.81 -6.70 -5.89
C LYS A 401 -27.31 -6.82 -5.66
N HIS A 402 -27.91 -7.98 -5.97
CA HIS A 402 -29.36 -8.13 -6.03
C HIS A 402 -29.96 -9.01 -4.93
N ASP A 403 -29.19 -9.83 -4.22
CA ASP A 403 -29.71 -10.67 -3.14
C ASP A 403 -29.88 -9.89 -1.82
N TRP A 404 -30.97 -9.13 -1.70
CA TRP A 404 -31.34 -8.40 -0.47
C TRP A 404 -32.13 -9.23 0.55
N GLU A 405 -32.51 -10.45 0.18
CA GLU A 405 -33.31 -11.33 1.04
C GLU A 405 -32.42 -12.12 2.02
N SER A 406 -31.22 -12.50 1.57
CA SER A 406 -30.24 -13.27 2.34
C SER A 406 -29.96 -12.69 3.73
N SER A 407 -29.91 -13.57 4.73
CA SER A 407 -29.55 -13.22 6.10
C SER A 407 -28.09 -12.86 6.28
N ILE A 408 -27.22 -13.16 5.31
CA ILE A 408 -25.79 -12.85 5.38
C ILE A 408 -25.59 -11.35 5.37
N TRP A 409 -26.21 -10.62 4.44
CA TRP A 409 -26.04 -9.18 4.31
C TRP A 409 -26.61 -8.39 5.50
N LYS A 410 -27.56 -8.98 6.23
CA LYS A 410 -28.15 -8.40 7.44
C LYS A 410 -27.23 -8.47 8.67
N LYS A 411 -26.06 -9.10 8.56
CA LYS A 411 -25.05 -9.23 9.62
C LYS A 411 -23.80 -8.49 9.18
N ILE A 412 -23.37 -7.50 9.95
CA ILE A 412 -22.18 -6.70 9.61
C ILE A 412 -20.96 -7.26 10.34
N PRO A 413 -19.88 -7.65 9.63
CA PRO A 413 -18.63 -8.05 10.27
C PRO A 413 -18.00 -6.90 11.07
N ASP A 414 -17.33 -7.23 12.17
CA ASP A 414 -16.59 -6.27 13.01
C ASP A 414 -15.42 -6.95 13.72
N GLU A 415 -14.19 -6.67 13.29
CA GLU A 415 -12.99 -7.35 13.80
C GLU A 415 -12.67 -6.99 15.24
N LEU A 416 -12.94 -5.75 15.65
CA LEU A 416 -12.69 -5.34 17.03
C LEU A 416 -13.72 -5.98 17.97
N ALA A 417 -14.96 -6.18 17.50
CA ALA A 417 -15.96 -6.91 18.28
C ALA A 417 -15.55 -8.37 18.53
N GLU A 418 -14.90 -9.03 17.56
CA GLU A 418 -14.43 -10.41 17.72
C GLU A 418 -13.34 -10.56 18.78
N ILE A 419 -12.50 -9.54 18.92
CA ILE A 419 -11.41 -9.49 19.91
C ILE A 419 -11.95 -8.98 21.26
N SER A 420 -13.07 -8.25 21.28
CA SER A 420 -13.65 -7.56 22.46
C SER A 420 -13.91 -8.45 23.68
N SER A 421 -14.11 -9.76 23.53
CA SER A 421 -14.26 -10.69 24.67
C SER A 421 -13.02 -10.77 25.55
N ASP A 422 -11.85 -10.48 25.00
CA ASP A 422 -10.55 -10.57 25.69
C ASP A 422 -10.14 -9.22 26.32
N PHE A 423 -10.84 -8.12 26.00
CA PHE A 423 -10.54 -6.77 26.49
C PHE A 423 -11.09 -6.47 27.89
N ALA A 424 -11.95 -7.32 28.45
CA ALA A 424 -12.49 -7.09 29.79
C ALA A 424 -11.46 -7.31 30.92
N THR A 425 -10.26 -7.82 30.58
CA THR A 425 -9.24 -8.26 31.55
C THR A 425 -7.86 -7.62 31.39
N LEU A 426 -7.71 -6.61 30.52
CA LEU A 426 -6.52 -5.75 30.41
C LEU A 426 -6.89 -4.30 30.76
#